data_AF-A0A1I6EHD1-F1
#
_entry.id   AF-A0A1I6EHD1-F1
#
_cell.length_a   1.000
_cell.length_b   1.000
_cell.length_c   1.000
_cell.angle_alpha   90.00
_cell.angle_beta   90.00
_cell.angle_gamma   90.00
#
_symmetry.space_group_name_H-M   'P 1'
#
loop_
_entity.id
_entity.type
_entity.pdbx_description
1 polymer ?
#
loop_
_entity_poly.entity_id
_entity_poly.type
_entity_poly.pdbx_seq_one_letter_code
_entity_poly.pdbx_strand_id
1 'polypeptide(L)'
;MGVGPSARQDPATIVTTVVDWRERASALVPELRAVAETEEWSCHVFFSELYQLAQEAHREQADDVLRRAYGFAHWCFHQPEQFLENAALISFYEHVFDDWDLREEVAAWLPVDVLPKVRALWEWRWPKEQLDEVDQLLAGLEPPSQDAV
;
A
#
# COMPACT_ATOMS: atom_id res chain seq x y z
N MET A 1 46.54 -33.50 30.37
CA MET A 1 45.45 -33.99 29.49
C MET A 1 44.17 -33.34 29.97
N GLY A 2 43.89 -32.13 29.50
CA GLY A 2 42.68 -31.37 29.85
C GLY A 2 41.86 -31.17 28.59
N VAL A 3 40.62 -31.64 28.60
CA VAL A 3 39.62 -31.35 27.55
C VAL A 3 38.39 -30.84 28.28
N GLY A 4 38.24 -29.51 28.34
CA GLY A 4 37.01 -28.87 28.79
C GLY A 4 35.95 -28.94 27.69
N PRO A 5 34.65 -28.96 28.03
CA PRO A 5 33.60 -29.11 27.03
C PRO A 5 33.51 -27.85 26.17
N SER A 6 33.62 -28.05 24.86
CA SER A 6 33.36 -27.03 23.83
C SER A 6 31.92 -26.55 23.98
N ALA A 7 31.75 -25.27 24.31
CA ALA A 7 30.46 -24.61 24.27
C ALA A 7 29.90 -24.71 22.85
N ARG A 8 28.81 -25.47 22.67
CA ARG A 8 27.99 -25.37 21.47
C ARG A 8 27.41 -23.95 21.45
N GLN A 9 27.78 -23.18 20.43
CA GLN A 9 27.04 -21.98 20.09
C GLN A 9 25.68 -22.41 19.56
N ASP A 10 24.62 -22.01 20.27
CA ASP A 10 23.26 -22.08 19.76
C ASP A 10 23.17 -21.23 18.48
N PRO A 11 22.67 -21.76 17.35
CA PRO A 11 22.45 -20.93 16.19
C PRO A 11 21.36 -19.93 16.55
N ALA A 12 21.73 -18.65 16.60
CA ALA A 12 20.81 -17.54 16.74
C ALA A 12 19.64 -17.77 15.80
N THR A 13 18.47 -18.06 16.36
CA THR A 13 17.20 -17.95 15.64
C THR A 13 17.15 -16.52 15.15
N ILE A 14 17.38 -16.31 13.85
CA ILE A 14 16.98 -15.07 13.20
C ILE A 14 15.47 -15.08 13.30
N VAL A 15 14.95 -14.47 14.37
CA VAL A 15 13.53 -14.12 14.44
C VAL A 15 13.38 -12.99 13.44
N THR A 16 13.08 -13.33 12.19
CA THR A 16 12.48 -12.37 11.27
C THR A 16 11.14 -12.03 11.91
N THR A 17 11.09 -10.90 12.62
CA THR A 17 9.84 -10.34 13.13
C THR A 17 9.00 -10.03 11.91
N VAL A 18 8.04 -10.89 11.59
CA VAL A 18 7.04 -10.62 10.55
C VAL A 18 6.39 -9.29 10.91
N VAL A 19 6.39 -8.35 9.98
CA VAL A 19 5.72 -7.07 10.16
C VAL A 19 4.25 -7.31 10.52
N ASP A 20 3.83 -6.85 11.71
CA ASP A 20 2.44 -6.89 12.13
C ASP A 20 1.66 -5.73 11.50
N TRP A 21 1.29 -5.93 10.23
CA TRP A 21 0.50 -4.95 9.49
C TRP A 21 -0.90 -4.75 10.08
N ARG A 22 -1.44 -5.73 10.82
CA ARG A 22 -2.79 -5.67 11.40
C ARG A 22 -2.84 -4.70 12.56
N GLU A 23 -1.86 -4.74 13.45
CA GLU A 23 -1.74 -3.77 14.54
C GLU A 23 -1.71 -2.34 13.98
N ARG A 24 -0.88 -2.11 12.95
CA ARG A 24 -0.77 -0.79 12.32
C ARG A 24 -2.04 -0.38 11.59
N ALA A 25 -2.69 -1.30 10.88
CA ALA A 25 -3.97 -1.08 10.22
C ALA A 25 -5.06 -0.65 11.22
N SER A 26 -5.21 -1.38 12.33
CA SER A 26 -6.20 -1.08 13.38
C SER A 26 -5.98 0.26 14.10
N ALA A 27 -4.74 0.75 14.08
CA ALA A 27 -4.36 2.05 14.64
C ALA A 27 -4.58 3.21 13.64
N LEU A 28 -4.22 3.01 12.37
CA LEU A 28 -4.26 4.07 11.35
C LEU A 28 -5.61 4.15 10.61
N VAL A 29 -6.34 3.06 10.50
CA VAL A 29 -7.60 2.99 9.74
C VAL A 29 -8.68 2.36 10.64
N PRO A 30 -9.13 3.07 11.70
CA PRO A 30 -10.06 2.53 12.67
C PRO A 30 -11.40 2.07 12.07
N GLU A 31 -11.79 2.63 10.93
CA GLU A 31 -12.97 2.25 10.15
C GLU A 31 -12.93 0.77 9.72
N LEU A 32 -11.73 0.24 9.49
CA LEU A 32 -11.49 -1.12 9.04
C LEU A 32 -10.92 -2.03 10.12
N ARG A 33 -10.98 -1.63 11.40
CA ARG A 33 -10.44 -2.42 12.51
C ARG A 33 -11.00 -3.85 12.56
N ALA A 34 -12.31 -4.01 12.38
CA ALA A 34 -12.94 -5.33 12.37
C ALA A 34 -12.39 -6.22 11.23
N VAL A 35 -12.06 -5.62 10.09
CA VAL A 35 -11.44 -6.30 8.94
C VAL A 35 -10.03 -6.74 9.28
N ALA A 36 -9.23 -5.85 9.88
CA ALA A 36 -7.85 -6.14 10.29
C ALA A 36 -7.75 -7.21 11.37
N GLU A 37 -8.67 -7.20 12.35
CA GLU A 37 -8.69 -8.15 13.48
C GLU A 37 -9.20 -9.54 13.09
N THR A 38 -9.82 -9.69 11.91
CA THR A 38 -10.27 -10.99 11.42
C THR A 38 -9.08 -11.78 10.85
N GLU A 39 -8.54 -12.70 11.65
CA GLU A 39 -7.34 -13.48 11.29
C GLU A 39 -7.51 -14.33 10.00
N GLU A 40 -8.72 -14.80 9.73
CA GLU A 40 -9.05 -15.62 8.55
C GLU A 40 -8.97 -14.83 7.24
N TRP A 41 -9.06 -13.50 7.31
CA TRP A 41 -9.03 -12.65 6.12
C TRP A 41 -7.59 -12.35 5.72
N SER A 42 -7.32 -12.47 4.42
CA SER A 42 -6.02 -12.12 3.87
C SER A 42 -5.83 -10.60 3.85
N CYS A 43 -4.57 -10.16 3.80
CA CYS A 43 -4.26 -8.73 3.60
C CYS A 43 -4.89 -8.17 2.31
N HIS A 44 -5.09 -9.00 1.28
CA HIS A 44 -5.79 -8.60 0.06
C HIS A 44 -7.24 -8.18 0.34
N VAL A 45 -7.97 -8.90 1.19
CA VAL A 45 -9.32 -8.50 1.61
C VAL A 45 -9.28 -7.13 2.28
N PHE A 46 -8.33 -6.93 3.20
CA PHE A 46 -8.16 -5.63 3.84
C PHE A 46 -7.89 -4.50 2.82
N PHE A 47 -7.02 -4.72 1.84
CA PHE A 47 -6.74 -3.72 0.81
C PHE A 47 -7.93 -3.42 -0.10
N SER A 48 -8.74 -4.42 -0.42
CA SER A 48 -9.99 -4.20 -1.16
C SER A 48 -10.95 -3.29 -0.37
N GLU A 49 -11.11 -3.53 0.94
CA GLU A 49 -11.91 -2.67 1.81
C GLU A 49 -11.29 -1.27 1.98
N LEU A 50 -9.96 -1.19 2.05
CA LEU A 50 -9.22 0.07 2.09
C LEU A 50 -9.45 0.89 0.83
N TYR A 51 -9.49 0.23 -0.33
CA TYR A 51 -9.82 0.86 -1.60
C TYR A 51 -11.25 1.40 -1.60
N GLN A 52 -12.24 0.62 -1.14
CA GLN A 52 -13.62 1.10 -1.02
C GLN A 52 -13.73 2.31 -0.09
N LEU A 53 -13.01 2.28 1.05
CA LEU A 53 -12.94 3.42 1.97
C LEU A 53 -12.33 4.66 1.31
N ALA A 54 -11.22 4.51 0.58
CA ALA A 54 -10.58 5.62 -0.13
C ALA A 54 -11.47 6.19 -1.22
N GLN A 55 -12.20 5.34 -1.96
CA GLN A 55 -13.15 5.78 -2.98
C GLN A 55 -14.27 6.63 -2.38
N GLU A 56 -14.85 6.21 -1.26
CA GLU A 56 -15.88 7.01 -0.58
C GLU A 56 -15.29 8.31 -0.03
N ALA A 57 -14.10 8.25 0.56
CA ALA A 57 -13.42 9.44 1.07
C ALA A 57 -13.10 10.46 -0.03
N HIS A 58 -12.82 10.03 -1.26
CA HIS A 58 -12.71 10.94 -2.41
C HIS A 58 -14.04 11.65 -2.72
N ARG A 59 -15.16 10.92 -2.71
CA ARG A 59 -16.49 11.51 -2.95
C ARG A 59 -16.90 12.50 -1.86
N GLU A 60 -16.54 12.19 -0.61
CA GLU A 60 -16.85 13.03 0.55
C GLU A 60 -15.81 14.14 0.80
N GLN A 61 -14.73 14.19 0.02
CA GLN A 61 -13.59 15.09 0.24
C GLN A 61 -12.98 14.97 1.65
N ALA A 62 -12.94 13.74 2.17
CA ALA A 62 -12.42 13.41 3.49
C ALA A 62 -10.89 13.20 3.47
N ASP A 63 -10.14 14.29 3.28
CA ASP A 63 -8.69 14.30 3.16
C ASP A 63 -7.95 13.61 4.32
N ASP A 64 -8.51 13.63 5.53
CA ASP A 64 -7.93 12.95 6.68
C ASP A 64 -7.99 11.43 6.54
N VAL A 65 -9.08 10.89 5.97
CA VAL A 65 -9.25 9.47 5.68
C VAL A 65 -8.33 9.07 4.52
N LEU A 66 -8.31 9.87 3.45
CA LEU A 66 -7.43 9.65 2.30
C LEU A 66 -5.96 9.56 2.73
N ARG A 67 -5.49 10.50 3.57
CA ARG A 67 -4.12 10.48 4.09
C ARG A 67 -3.79 9.20 4.86
N ARG A 68 -4.73 8.68 5.64
CA ARG A 68 -4.54 7.41 6.38
C ARG A 68 -4.55 6.21 5.44
N ALA A 69 -5.48 6.17 4.48
CA ALA A 69 -5.61 5.07 3.54
C ALA A 69 -4.40 4.96 2.60
N TYR A 70 -4.07 6.03 1.87
CA TYR A 70 -2.90 6.08 1.00
C TYR A 70 -1.60 5.95 1.79
N GLY A 71 -1.52 6.57 2.97
CA GLY A 71 -0.34 6.45 3.84
C GLY A 71 -0.10 5.01 4.32
N PHE A 72 -1.17 4.27 4.66
CA PHE A 72 -1.05 2.86 5.01
C PHE A 72 -0.64 2.00 3.81
N ALA A 73 -1.28 2.20 2.65
CA ALA A 73 -0.94 1.46 1.43
C ALA A 73 0.51 1.72 0.98
N HIS A 74 0.96 2.97 1.05
CA HIS A 74 2.34 3.36 0.73
C HIS A 74 3.35 2.80 1.73
N TRP A 75 3.01 2.77 3.02
CA TRP A 75 3.85 2.10 4.00
C TRP A 75 3.97 0.59 3.71
N CYS A 76 2.86 -0.09 3.40
CA CYS A 76 2.86 -1.52 3.04
C CYS A 76 3.69 -1.80 1.78
N PHE A 77 3.64 -0.91 0.80
CA PHE A 77 4.45 -0.98 -0.42
C PHE A 77 5.97 -1.01 -0.14
N HIS A 78 6.41 -0.42 0.97
CA HIS A 78 7.82 -0.36 1.37
C HIS A 78 8.25 -1.48 2.32
N GLN A 79 7.37 -2.41 2.67
CA GLN A 79 7.74 -3.49 3.58
C GLN A 79 8.66 -4.50 2.89
N PRO A 80 9.64 -5.06 3.62
CA PRO A 80 10.56 -6.05 3.05
C PRO A 80 9.84 -7.35 2.66
N GLU A 81 8.68 -7.63 3.25
CA GLU A 81 7.84 -8.75 2.89
C GLU A 81 7.03 -8.48 1.62
N GLN A 82 7.39 -9.18 0.54
CA GLN A 82 6.75 -9.05 -0.77
C GLN A 82 5.22 -9.23 -0.76
N PHE A 83 4.66 -9.96 0.20
CA PHE A 83 3.21 -10.16 0.24
C PHE A 83 2.46 -8.85 0.53
N LEU A 84 3.01 -7.93 1.34
CA LEU A 84 2.40 -6.64 1.62
C LEU A 84 2.53 -5.69 0.44
N GLU A 85 3.71 -5.67 -0.18
CA GLU A 85 3.94 -4.92 -1.42
C GLU A 85 2.97 -5.36 -2.52
N ASN A 86 2.89 -6.67 -2.78
CA ASN A 86 2.02 -7.22 -3.81
C ASN A 86 0.54 -6.97 -3.50
N ALA A 87 0.13 -7.08 -2.23
CA ALA A 87 -1.24 -6.82 -1.84
C ALA A 87 -1.62 -5.33 -1.98
N ALA A 88 -0.72 -4.41 -1.60
CA ALA A 88 -0.94 -2.99 -1.84
C ALA A 88 -1.02 -2.66 -3.35
N LEU A 89 -0.15 -3.25 -4.16
CA LEU A 89 -0.17 -3.04 -5.61
C LEU A 89 -1.45 -3.56 -6.26
N ILE A 90 -1.77 -4.84 -6.06
CA ILE A 90 -2.84 -5.54 -6.79
C ILE A 90 -4.22 -5.22 -6.22
N SER A 91 -4.34 -5.07 -4.90
CA SER A 91 -5.66 -4.93 -4.26
C SER A 91 -6.02 -3.50 -3.92
N PHE A 92 -5.09 -2.55 -4.06
CA PHE A 92 -5.36 -1.12 -3.86
C PHE A 92 -4.96 -0.30 -5.09
N TYR A 93 -3.67 -0.19 -5.40
CA TYR A 93 -3.18 0.73 -6.43
C TYR A 93 -3.65 0.38 -7.85
N GLU A 94 -3.82 -0.90 -8.18
CA GLU A 94 -4.38 -1.33 -9.47
C GLU A 94 -5.80 -0.78 -9.70
N HIS A 95 -6.56 -0.60 -8.62
CA HIS A 95 -7.99 -0.26 -8.64
C HIS A 95 -8.30 1.22 -8.42
N VAL A 96 -7.30 2.07 -8.12
CA VAL A 96 -7.52 3.49 -7.75
C VAL A 96 -8.32 4.29 -8.78
N PHE A 97 -8.24 3.94 -10.07
CA PHE A 97 -9.01 4.59 -11.14
C PHE A 97 -10.25 3.80 -11.60
N ASP A 98 -10.69 2.77 -10.88
CA ASP A 98 -11.91 2.02 -11.26
C ASP A 98 -13.18 2.89 -11.19
N ASP A 99 -13.16 4.00 -10.45
CA ASP A 99 -14.13 5.09 -10.57
C ASP A 99 -13.50 6.24 -11.37
N TRP A 100 -13.72 6.22 -12.69
CA TRP A 100 -13.06 7.13 -13.63
C TRP A 100 -13.48 8.61 -13.45
N ASP A 101 -14.63 8.85 -12.82
CA ASP A 101 -15.13 10.20 -12.57
C ASP A 101 -14.26 10.95 -11.54
N LEU A 102 -13.54 10.20 -10.68
CA LEU A 102 -12.67 10.73 -9.61
C LEU A 102 -11.18 10.78 -10.01
N ARG A 103 -10.85 10.54 -11.28
CA ARG A 103 -9.44 10.34 -11.70
C ARG A 103 -8.53 11.55 -11.46
N GLU A 104 -9.05 12.78 -11.55
CA GLU A 104 -8.26 13.98 -11.30
C GLU A 104 -7.88 14.08 -9.83
N GLU A 105 -8.86 13.85 -8.95
CA GLU A 105 -8.69 13.83 -7.50
C GLU A 105 -7.75 12.70 -7.10
N VAL A 106 -7.99 11.48 -7.60
CA VAL A 106 -7.17 10.29 -7.30
C VAL A 106 -5.70 10.50 -7.70
N ALA A 107 -5.45 11.05 -8.90
CA ALA A 107 -4.09 11.20 -9.42
C ALA A 107 -3.19 12.00 -8.45
N ALA A 108 -3.74 13.04 -7.81
CA ALA A 108 -3.01 13.89 -6.87
C ALA A 108 -2.52 13.16 -5.60
N TRP A 109 -3.08 11.99 -5.27
CA TRP A 109 -2.72 11.21 -4.08
C TRP A 109 -1.72 10.07 -4.38
N LEU A 110 -1.36 9.85 -5.65
CA LEU A 110 -0.51 8.72 -6.01
C LEU A 110 0.97 8.98 -5.70
N PRO A 111 1.62 8.11 -4.89
CA PRO A 111 3.04 8.23 -4.64
C PRO A 111 3.86 7.94 -5.90
N VAL A 112 4.80 8.84 -6.22
CA VAL A 112 5.61 8.77 -7.47
C VAL A 112 6.39 7.46 -7.58
N ASP A 113 6.88 6.91 -6.47
CA ASP A 113 7.65 5.68 -6.41
C ASP A 113 6.82 4.41 -6.68
N VAL A 114 5.50 4.47 -6.50
CA VAL A 114 4.57 3.37 -6.80
C VAL A 114 4.28 3.29 -8.31
N LEU A 115 4.26 4.45 -8.99
CA LEU A 115 3.81 4.59 -10.38
C LEU A 115 4.47 3.59 -11.34
N PRO A 116 5.81 3.38 -11.35
CA PRO A 116 6.42 2.47 -12.32
C PRO A 116 5.92 1.02 -12.19
N LYS A 117 5.61 0.55 -10.97
CA LYS A 117 5.15 -0.82 -10.73
C LYS A 117 3.67 -0.99 -11.06
N VAL A 118 2.83 -0.05 -10.61
CA VAL A 118 1.38 -0.13 -10.87
C VAL A 118 1.04 0.19 -12.32
N ARG A 119 1.81 1.03 -13.01
CA ARG A 119 1.60 1.36 -14.42
C ARG A 119 1.62 0.13 -15.31
N ALA A 120 2.50 -0.83 -15.02
CA ALA A 120 2.56 -2.10 -15.72
C ALA A 120 1.27 -2.94 -15.53
N LEU A 121 0.59 -2.83 -14.39
CA LEU A 121 -0.71 -3.49 -14.16
C LEU A 121 -1.81 -2.82 -14.98
N TRP A 122 -1.82 -1.49 -15.03
CA TRP A 122 -2.80 -0.73 -15.82
C TRP A 122 -2.68 -1.03 -17.32
N GLU A 123 -1.48 -1.29 -17.85
CA GLU A 123 -1.28 -1.69 -19.25
C GLU A 123 -2.04 -2.96 -19.65
N TRP A 124 -2.25 -3.87 -18.69
CA TRP A 124 -3.05 -5.08 -18.91
C TRP A 124 -4.56 -4.82 -18.80
N ARG A 125 -4.96 -3.76 -18.11
CA ARG A 125 -6.36 -3.48 -17.75
C ARG A 125 -7.05 -2.55 -18.72
N TRP A 126 -6.33 -1.55 -19.25
CA TRP A 126 -6.95 -0.42 -19.95
C TRP A 126 -6.47 -0.25 -21.40
N PRO A 127 -7.33 0.31 -22.28
CA PRO A 127 -6.92 0.71 -23.62
C PRO A 127 -5.97 1.90 -23.56
N LYS A 128 -5.25 2.13 -24.67
CA LYS A 128 -4.20 3.16 -24.77
C LYS A 128 -4.72 4.56 -24.44
N GLU A 129 -5.95 4.89 -24.79
CA GLU A 129 -6.53 6.22 -24.59
C GLU A 129 -6.63 6.57 -23.10
N GLN A 130 -7.06 5.63 -22.26
CA GLN A 130 -7.12 5.82 -20.80
C GLN A 130 -5.72 5.92 -20.19
N LEU A 131 -4.78 5.12 -20.68
CA LEU A 131 -3.39 5.17 -20.25
C LEU A 131 -2.74 6.52 -20.58
N ASP A 132 -2.97 7.04 -21.79
CA ASP A 132 -2.45 8.33 -22.22
C ASP A 132 -3.07 9.49 -21.40
N GLU A 133 -4.34 9.38 -20.97
CA GLU A 133 -4.98 10.34 -20.07
C GLU A 133 -4.36 10.31 -18.66
N VAL A 134 -4.17 9.13 -18.09
CA VAL A 134 -3.48 8.97 -16.79
C VAL A 134 -2.06 9.51 -16.85
N ASP A 135 -1.32 9.23 -17.93
CA ASP A 135 0.04 9.74 -18.10
C ASP A 135 0.05 11.29 -18.15
N GLN A 136 -0.96 11.92 -18.76
CA GLN A 136 -1.11 13.38 -18.75
C GLN A 136 -1.42 13.94 -17.35
N LEU A 137 -2.33 13.30 -16.61
CA LEU A 137 -2.67 13.69 -15.24
C LEU A 137 -1.43 13.62 -14.34
N LEU A 138 -0.66 12.53 -14.43
CA LEU A 138 0.54 12.31 -13.62
C LEU A 138 1.70 13.22 -14.03
N ALA A 139 1.84 13.57 -15.31
CA ALA A 139 2.87 14.50 -15.77
C ALA A 139 2.65 15.95 -15.28
N GLY A 140 1.41 16.32 -14.95
CA GLY A 140 1.07 17.62 -14.38
C GLY A 140 1.38 17.76 -12.88
N LEU A 141 1.72 16.67 -12.20
CA LEU A 141 2.04 16.62 -10.78
C LEU A 141 3.56 16.67 -10.62
N GLU A 142 4.13 17.86 -10.43
CA GLU A 142 5.55 17.98 -10.07
C GLU A 142 5.81 17.20 -8.76
N PRO A 143 6.92 16.44 -8.65
CA PRO A 143 7.26 15.79 -7.39
C PRO A 143 7.44 16.86 -6.30
N PRO A 144 6.96 16.65 -5.06
CA PRO A 144 7.23 17.59 -3.99
C PRO A 144 8.74 17.72 -3.85
N SER A 145 9.24 18.96 -3.97
CA SER A 145 10.64 19.26 -3.71
C SER A 145 11.01 18.67 -2.34
N GLN A 146 12.18 18.03 -2.30
CA GLN A 146 12.70 17.20 -1.21
C GLN A 146 13.04 17.99 0.07
N ASP A 147 12.34 19.08 0.36
CA ASP A 147 12.63 20.08 1.40
C ASP A 147 11.46 20.25 2.38
N ALA A 148 10.95 19.14 2.91
CA ALA A 148 10.18 19.15 4.16
C ALA A 148 10.57 17.91 4.98
N VAL A 149 11.75 18.02 5.60
CA VAL A 149 12.22 17.15 6.70
C VAL A 149 11.57 17.59 7.99
#